data_AF-A0A076H5U6-F1
#
_entry.id   AF-A0A076H5U6-F1
#
_cell.length_a   1.000
_cell.length_b   1.000
_cell.length_c   1.000
_cell.angle_alpha   90.00
_cell.angle_beta   90.00
_cell.angle_gamma   90.00
#
_symmetry.space_group_name_H-M   'P 1'
#
loop_
_entity.id
_entity.type
_entity.pdbx_description
1 polymer ?
#
loop_
_entity_poly.entity_id
_entity_poly.type
_entity_poly.pdbx_seq_one_letter_code
_entity_poly.pdbx_strand_id
1 'polypeptide(L)' 'MMSKAHRSGSGHGPGGLSDQHDQTWDAVETYFECITTCSLNDGDCITRCVEQLRDSDD' A
#
# COMPACT_ATOMS: atom_id res chain seq x y z
N MET A 1 -33.24 26.61 -16.19
CA MET A 1 -31.98 26.82 -15.45
C MET A 1 -31.46 25.46 -15.00
N MET A 2 -30.18 25.21 -15.22
CA MET A 2 -29.62 23.92 -15.59
C MET A 2 -29.30 23.05 -14.36
N SER A 3 -29.87 21.84 -14.32
CA SER A 3 -29.53 20.78 -13.37
C SER A 3 -28.13 20.24 -13.69
N LYS A 4 -27.14 20.51 -12.83
CA LYS A 4 -25.76 20.07 -13.01
C LYS A 4 -25.51 18.78 -12.22
N ALA A 5 -25.25 17.71 -12.96
CA ALA A 5 -24.87 16.38 -12.47
C ALA A 5 -23.53 16.42 -11.72
N HIS A 6 -23.45 15.72 -10.58
CA HIS A 6 -22.18 15.29 -10.01
C HIS A 6 -22.01 13.80 -10.27
N ARG A 7 -21.44 13.47 -11.43
CA ARG A 7 -20.71 12.22 -11.62
C ARG A 7 -19.25 12.53 -11.30
N SER A 8 -18.67 11.78 -10.38
CA SER A 8 -17.35 11.15 -10.54
C SER A 8 -17.01 10.40 -9.27
N GLY A 9 -17.18 9.08 -9.30
CA GLY A 9 -16.38 8.19 -8.48
C GLY A 9 -14.96 8.23 -9.03
N SER A 10 -13.99 8.49 -8.16
CA SER A 10 -12.57 8.47 -8.49
C SER A 10 -12.16 7.06 -8.89
N GLY A 11 -12.06 6.82 -10.20
CA GLY A 11 -11.25 5.75 -10.73
C GLY A 11 -9.79 6.16 -10.63
N HIS A 12 -8.98 5.32 -9.98
CA HIS A 12 -7.53 5.38 -10.09
C HIS A 12 -7.17 5.11 -11.56
N GLY A 13 -6.77 6.17 -12.26
CA GLY A 13 -6.11 6.08 -13.58
C GLY A 13 -4.59 6.14 -13.37
N PRO A 14 -3.79 5.49 -14.22
CA PRO A 14 -2.35 5.42 -14.03
C PRO A 14 -1.73 6.80 -14.37
N GLY A 15 -1.34 7.53 -13.34
CA GLY A 15 -0.65 8.82 -13.41
C GLY A 15 0.81 8.66 -12.99
N GLY A 16 1.74 9.12 -13.83
CA GLY A 16 3.16 8.77 -13.77
C GLY A 16 3.97 9.28 -12.58
N LEU A 17 4.99 8.48 -12.25
CA LEU A 17 6.25 8.76 -11.56
C LEU A 17 6.22 9.22 -10.08
N SER A 18 5.10 9.70 -9.54
CA SER A 18 4.96 9.98 -8.10
C SER A 18 4.33 8.82 -7.31
N ASP A 19 3.52 8.00 -8.00
CA ASP A 19 2.83 6.82 -7.46
C ASP A 19 3.80 5.68 -7.13
N GLN A 20 4.90 5.56 -7.87
CA GLN A 20 5.89 4.50 -7.65
C GLN A 20 6.66 4.66 -6.33
N HIS A 21 6.92 5.91 -5.92
CA HIS A 21 7.54 6.18 -4.63
C HIS A 21 6.55 5.97 -3.48
N ASP A 22 5.27 6.27 -3.72
CA ASP A 22 4.18 6.01 -2.78
C ASP A 22 4.02 4.50 -2.54
N GLN A 23 4.03 3.69 -3.59
CA GLN A 23 4.02 2.22 -3.47
C GLN A 23 5.24 1.67 -2.70
N THR A 24 6.44 2.24 -2.89
CA THR A 24 7.62 1.82 -2.13
C THR A 24 7.57 2.27 -0.67
N TRP A 25 6.90 3.39 -0.38
CA TRP A 25 6.74 3.91 0.98
C TRP A 25 5.65 3.15 1.73
N ASP A 26 4.52 2.87 1.09
CA ASP A 26 3.40 2.09 1.63
C ASP A 26 3.82 0.67 2.02
N ALA A 27 4.64 0.01 1.18
CA ALA A 27 5.24 -1.28 1.51
C ALA A 27 6.08 -1.18 2.79
N VAL A 28 6.94 -0.15 2.89
CA VAL A 28 7.80 0.05 4.05
C VAL A 28 6.99 0.37 5.32
N GLU A 29 5.95 1.19 5.23
CA GLU A 29 5.04 1.48 6.34
C GLU A 29 4.31 0.22 6.82
N THR A 30 3.79 -0.59 5.90
CA THR A 30 3.14 -1.88 6.21
C THR A 30 4.12 -2.86 6.87
N TYR A 31 5.37 -2.93 6.39
CA TYR A 31 6.41 -3.75 7.01
C TYR A 31 6.75 -3.29 8.43
N PHE A 32 6.88 -1.99 8.65
CA PHE A 32 7.11 -1.43 9.99
C PHE A 32 5.93 -1.67 10.92
N GLU A 33 4.68 -1.50 10.47
CA GLU A 33 3.49 -1.82 11.27
C GLU A 33 3.45 -3.31 11.66
N CYS A 34 3.71 -4.21 10.70
CA CYS A 34 3.76 -5.64 10.94
C CYS A 34 4.87 -6.03 11.93
N ILE A 35 6.08 -5.46 11.77
CA ILE A 35 7.18 -5.67 12.71
C ILE A 35 6.86 -5.13 14.10
N THR A 36 6.18 -3.99 14.23
CA THR A 36 5.83 -3.45 15.56
C THR A 36 4.81 -4.32 16.29
N THR A 37 4.04 -5.11 15.53
CA THR A 37 3.10 -6.11 16.06
C THR A 37 3.81 -7.44 16.37
N CYS A 38 4.84 -7.77 15.59
CA CYS A 38 5.78 -8.86 15.84
C CYS A 38 6.86 -8.45 16.86
N SER A 39 7.65 -9.41 17.36
CA SER A 39 8.94 -9.07 17.98
C SER A 39 10.00 -9.05 16.87
N LEU A 40 10.90 -8.05 16.87
CA LEU A 40 12.04 -8.00 15.94
C LEU A 40 12.97 -9.24 16.03
N ASN A 41 12.82 -10.03 17.09
CA ASN A 41 13.54 -11.26 17.35
C ASN A 41 12.83 -12.53 16.83
N ASP A 42 11.54 -12.43 16.47
CA ASP A 42 10.75 -13.54 15.94
C ASP A 42 10.89 -13.58 14.42
N GLY A 43 11.96 -14.23 13.95
CA GLY A 43 12.30 -14.34 12.53
C GLY A 43 11.16 -14.91 11.66
N ASP A 44 10.41 -15.89 12.16
CA ASP A 44 9.23 -16.44 11.48
C ASP A 44 8.12 -15.40 11.26
N CYS A 45 7.93 -14.49 12.22
CA CYS A 45 6.93 -13.42 12.14
C CYS A 45 7.35 -12.39 11.07
N ILE A 46 8.63 -12.01 11.06
CA ILE A 46 9.19 -11.09 10.07
C ILE A 46 9.14 -11.69 8.65
N THR A 47 9.46 -12.97 8.48
CA THR A 47 9.38 -13.63 7.16
C THR A 47 7.97 -13.53 6.57
N ARG A 48 6.93 -13.76 7.38
CA ARG A 48 5.54 -13.59 6.93
C ARG A 48 5.18 -12.14 6.61
N CYS A 49 5.72 -11.17 7.33
CA CYS A 49 5.51 -9.76 7.00
C CYS A 49 6.07 -9.42 5.61
N VAL A 50 7.25 -9.95 5.27
CA VAL A 50 7.90 -9.73 3.96
C VAL A 50 7.18 -10.47 2.84
N GLU A 51 6.72 -11.71 3.08
CA GLU A 51 5.95 -12.49 2.10
C GLU A 51 4.64 -11.78 1.72
N GLN A 52 3.92 -11.20 2.69
CA GLN A 52 2.71 -10.42 2.46
C GLN A 52 2.94 -9.17 1.61
N LEU A 53 4.07 -8.48 1.81
CA LEU A 53 4.47 -7.35 0.98
C LEU A 53 4.74 -7.77 -0.47
N ARG A 54 5.40 -8.93 -0.65
CA ARG A 54 5.76 -9.45 -1.97
C ARG A 54 4.53 -9.86 -2.78
N ASP A 55 3.56 -10.53 -2.15
CA ASP A 55 2.32 -10.96 -2.82
C ASP A 55 1.35 -9.79 -3.07
N SER A 56 1.62 -8.59 -2.54
CA SER A 56 0.84 -7.37 -2.82
C SER A 56 1.34 -6.60 -4.05
N ASP A 57 2.48 -6.99 -4.64
CA ASP A 57 3.12 -6.36 -5.81
C ASP A 57 2.85 -7.14 -7.14
N ASP A 58 2.26 -8.34 -7.08
CA ASP A 58 1.92 -9.20 -8.25
C ASP A 58 0.47 -9.05 -8.76
#